data_AF-A0A7Y3GTL4-F1
#
_entry.id   AF-A0A7Y3GTL4-F1
#
_cell.length_a   1.000
_cell.length_b   1.000
_cell.length_c   1.000
_cell.angle_alpha   90.00
_cell.angle_beta   90.00
_cell.angle_gamma   90.00
#
_symmetry.space_group_name_H-M   'P 1'
#
loop_
_entity.id
_entity.type
_entity.pdbx_description
1 polymer ?
#
loop_
_entity_poly.entity_id
_entity_poly.type
_entity_poly.pdbx_seq_one_letter_code
_entity_poly.pdbx_strand_id
1 'polypeptide(L)'
;MSSHQPSKIKVHGHRGCRALFPENTLPAFEKAIDLGVDAIELDIAITKDNEVVVSHEPFMSRTICQKPNGQDIPESEDMMFNLYKMSHAEIKAFDCGSKEHPSYPEQIKMKAYKPLL
;
A
#
# COMPACT_ATOMS: atom_id res chain seq x y z
N MET A 1 -9.24 27.43 38.09
CA MET A 1 -8.43 27.58 36.87
C MET A 1 -8.44 26.23 36.16
N SER A 2 -8.99 26.16 34.94
CA SER A 2 -9.03 24.90 34.18
C SER A 2 -7.63 24.65 33.61
N SER A 3 -6.96 23.60 34.07
CA SER A 3 -5.68 23.17 33.53
C SER A 3 -5.90 22.61 32.13
N HIS A 4 -5.48 23.35 31.11
CA HIS A 4 -5.43 22.84 29.73
C HIS A 4 -4.34 21.76 29.68
N GLN A 5 -4.73 20.49 29.79
CA GLN A 5 -3.80 19.41 29.48
C GLN A 5 -3.53 19.43 27.98
N PRO A 6 -2.26 19.40 27.53
CA PRO A 6 -1.96 19.31 26.11
C PRO A 6 -2.54 17.99 25.56
N SER A 7 -3.19 18.07 24.40
CA SER A 7 -3.70 16.88 23.73
C SER A 7 -2.55 15.94 23.37
N LYS A 8 -2.74 14.64 23.59
CA LYS A 8 -1.77 13.60 23.21
C LYS A 8 -1.50 13.69 21.69
N ILE A 9 -0.23 13.80 21.28
CA ILE A 9 0.17 13.67 19.88
C ILE A 9 -0.21 12.26 19.39
N LYS A 10 -0.89 12.19 18.25
CA LYS A 10 -1.32 10.94 17.63
C LYS A 10 -0.28 10.45 16.64
N VAL A 11 0.10 9.18 16.76
CA VAL A 11 1.03 8.52 15.83
C VAL A 11 0.22 7.77 14.78
N HIS A 12 0.40 8.12 13.52
CA HIS A 12 -0.26 7.48 12.39
C HIS A 12 0.74 6.60 11.64
N GLY A 13 0.39 5.34 11.44
CA GLY A 13 1.14 4.43 10.59
C GLY A 13 0.88 4.75 9.11
N HIS A 14 1.78 5.51 8.48
CA HIS A 14 1.66 5.89 7.06
C HIS A 14 1.71 4.66 6.15
N ARG A 15 0.60 4.40 5.47
CA ARG A 15 0.30 3.19 4.66
C ARG A 15 0.58 1.91 5.43
N GLY A 16 0.20 1.90 6.72
CA GLY A 16 0.66 0.94 7.72
C GLY A 16 2.03 1.33 8.24
N CYS A 17 3.10 0.78 7.68
CA CYS A 17 4.46 1.13 8.07
C CYS A 17 5.41 1.02 6.87
N ARG A 18 5.13 1.80 5.81
CA ARG A 18 5.72 1.59 4.48
C ARG A 18 7.24 1.49 4.40
N ALA A 19 7.99 2.06 5.35
CA ALA A 19 9.45 1.93 5.36
C ALA A 19 9.92 0.54 5.84
N LEU A 20 9.09 -0.16 6.62
CA LEU A 20 9.39 -1.47 7.22
C LEU A 20 8.75 -2.63 6.46
N PHE A 21 7.53 -2.44 5.94
CA PHE A 21 6.75 -3.46 5.22
C PHE A 21 6.13 -2.86 3.94
N PRO A 22 5.75 -3.69 2.94
CA PRO A 22 5.15 -3.21 1.70
C PRO A 22 3.92 -2.35 1.96
N GLU A 23 3.90 -1.15 1.38
CA GLU A 23 2.88 -0.15 1.68
C GLU A 23 1.45 -0.63 1.38
N ASN A 24 0.49 -0.21 2.22
CA ASN A 24 -0.94 -0.48 1.99
C ASN A 24 -1.28 -1.98 1.89
N THR A 25 -0.54 -2.83 2.61
CA THR A 25 -0.77 -4.28 2.67
C THR A 25 -1.18 -4.72 4.07
N LEU A 26 -1.89 -5.85 4.17
CA LEU A 26 -2.28 -6.42 5.47
C LEU A 26 -1.07 -6.63 6.42
N PRO A 27 0.08 -7.18 5.97
CA PRO A 27 1.26 -7.30 6.85
C PRO A 27 1.78 -5.95 7.36
N ALA A 28 1.73 -4.89 6.55
CA ALA A 28 2.14 -3.56 7.00
C ALA A 28 1.18 -2.97 8.04
N PHE A 29 -0.12 -3.25 7.92
CA PHE A 29 -1.12 -2.83 8.91
C PHE A 29 -0.98 -3.61 10.21
N GLU A 30 -0.86 -4.94 10.14
CA GLU A 30 -0.60 -5.80 11.30
C GLU A 30 0.65 -5.33 12.05
N LYS A 31 1.75 -5.09 11.33
CA LYS A 31 2.98 -4.61 11.96
C LYS A 31 2.81 -3.24 12.60
N ALA A 32 2.11 -2.32 11.94
CA ALA A 32 1.87 -0.99 12.51
C ALA A 32 1.04 -1.07 13.80
N ILE A 33 0.05 -1.97 13.86
CA ILE A 33 -0.71 -2.26 15.08
C ILE A 33 0.21 -2.80 16.18
N ASP A 34 1.08 -3.77 15.86
CA ASP A 34 2.06 -4.32 16.82
C ASP A 34 3.03 -3.26 17.37
N LEU A 35 3.36 -2.24 16.56
CA LEU A 35 4.20 -1.12 16.96
C LEU A 35 3.46 -0.10 17.85
N GLY A 36 2.13 -0.23 18.02
CA GLY A 36 1.34 0.60 18.91
C GLY A 36 0.98 1.97 18.35
N VAL A 37 0.82 2.10 17.03
CA VAL A 37 0.32 3.34 16.42
C VAL A 37 -1.10 3.67 16.92
N ASP A 38 -1.45 4.95 17.01
CA ASP A 38 -2.81 5.37 17.38
C ASP A 38 -3.82 5.17 16.24
N ALA A 39 -3.35 5.20 14.99
CA ALA A 39 -4.17 5.04 13.80
C ALA A 39 -3.37 4.44 12.64
N ILE A 40 -4.06 3.72 11.74
CA ILE A 40 -3.55 3.36 10.43
C ILE A 40 -3.95 4.45 9.45
N GLU A 41 -2.98 4.94 8.69
CA GLU A 41 -3.23 5.73 7.50
C GLU A 41 -3.11 4.82 6.28
N LEU A 42 -3.99 5.02 5.31
CA LEU A 42 -4.06 4.26 4.06
C LEU A 42 -4.68 5.10 2.96
N ASP A 43 -4.47 4.68 1.72
CA ASP A 43 -5.00 5.32 0.52
C ASP A 43 -6.01 4.41 -0.18
N ILE A 44 -6.99 4.98 -0.86
CA ILE A 44 -8.02 4.22 -1.58
C ILE A 44 -8.13 4.64 -3.05
N ALA A 45 -8.51 3.66 -3.87
CA ALA A 45 -8.94 3.83 -5.25
C ALA A 45 -10.18 2.96 -5.52
N ILE A 46 -10.75 3.08 -6.72
CA ILE A 46 -11.91 2.30 -7.16
C ILE A 46 -11.52 1.41 -8.33
N THR A 47 -11.97 0.16 -8.31
CA THR A 47 -11.75 -0.81 -9.38
C THR A 47 -12.82 -0.73 -10.47
N LYS A 48 -12.63 -1.43 -11.59
CA LYS A 48 -13.63 -1.57 -12.67
C LYS A 48 -14.94 -2.19 -12.20
N ASP A 49 -14.85 -3.11 -11.24
CA ASP A 49 -15.98 -3.81 -10.63
C ASP A 49 -16.60 -3.05 -9.43
N ASN A 50 -16.25 -1.77 -9.25
CA ASN A 50 -16.76 -0.86 -8.21
C ASN A 50 -16.41 -1.28 -6.77
N GLU A 51 -15.32 -2.02 -6.59
CA GLU A 51 -14.77 -2.34 -5.27
C GLU A 51 -13.83 -1.22 -4.81
N VAL A 52 -13.78 -0.99 -3.50
CA VAL A 52 -12.82 -0.06 -2.87
C VAL A 52 -11.52 -0.82 -2.64
N VAL A 53 -10.46 -0.44 -3.35
CA VAL A 53 -9.14 -1.07 -3.24
C VAL A 53 -8.16 -0.13 -2.52
N VAL A 54 -7.35 -0.68 -1.63
CA VAL A 54 -6.31 0.07 -0.93
C VAL A 54 -5.08 0.23 -1.84
N SER A 55 -4.81 1.46 -2.25
CA SER A 55 -3.69 1.82 -3.14
C SER A 55 -3.45 3.32 -3.15
N HIS A 56 -2.19 3.73 -3.09
CA HIS A 56 -1.80 5.14 -3.20
C HIS A 56 -2.03 5.69 -4.61
N GLU A 57 -1.51 4.99 -5.61
CA GLU A 57 -1.71 5.37 -7.01
C GLU A 57 -3.00 4.75 -7.56
N PRO A 58 -3.71 5.43 -8.48
CA PRO A 58 -4.84 4.85 -9.21
C PRO A 58 -4.39 3.90 -10.34
N PHE A 59 -3.14 3.43 -10.32
CA PHE A 59 -2.55 2.49 -11.28
C PHE A 59 -1.52 1.58 -10.59
N MET A 60 -1.03 0.55 -11.30
CA MET A 60 0.05 -0.31 -10.79
C MET A 60 1.41 0.39 -10.89
N SER A 61 1.86 1.00 -9.79
CA SER A 61 3.16 1.67 -9.71
C SER A 61 4.33 0.71 -9.97
N ARG A 62 5.16 1.03 -10.97
CA ARG A 62 6.39 0.28 -11.28
C ARG A 62 7.41 0.21 -10.15
N THR A 63 7.32 1.15 -9.21
CA THR A 63 8.25 1.26 -8.07
C THR A 63 8.10 0.08 -7.12
N ILE A 64 6.87 -0.39 -6.93
CA ILE A 64 6.53 -1.41 -5.93
C ILE A 64 5.95 -2.69 -6.54
N CYS A 65 5.35 -2.61 -7.72
CA CYS A 65 4.64 -3.73 -8.33
C CYS A 65 5.40 -4.41 -9.47
N GLN A 66 5.20 -5.72 -9.58
CA GLN A 66 5.61 -6.59 -10.67
C GLN A 66 4.36 -7.24 -11.28
N LYS A 67 4.44 -7.53 -12.58
CA LYS A 67 3.39 -8.22 -13.34
C LYS A 67 3.16 -9.64 -12.79
N PRO A 68 2.01 -10.28 -13.07
CA PRO A 68 1.72 -11.64 -12.60
C PRO A 68 2.75 -12.70 -13.03
N ASN A 69 3.48 -12.45 -14.12
CA ASN A 69 4.57 -13.30 -14.59
C ASN A 69 5.93 -13.04 -13.92
N GLY A 70 5.99 -12.16 -12.91
CA GLY A 70 7.19 -11.78 -12.17
C GLY A 70 8.07 -10.72 -12.85
N GLN A 71 7.68 -10.24 -14.03
CA GLN A 71 8.44 -9.18 -14.71
C GLN A 71 8.12 -7.81 -14.12
N ASP A 72 9.11 -6.93 -14.14
CA ASP A 72 8.92 -5.52 -13.80
C ASP A 72 7.96 -4.84 -14.78
N ILE A 73 7.23 -3.84 -14.26
CA ILE A 73 6.40 -2.95 -15.07
C ILE A 73 7.32 -1.88 -15.70
N PRO A 74 7.40 -1.78 -17.04
CA PRO A 74 8.13 -0.71 -17.70
C PRO A 74 7.52 0.67 -17.39
N GLU A 75 8.35 1.70 -17.37
CA GLU A 75 7.89 3.09 -17.15
C GLU A 75 6.86 3.56 -18.17
N SER A 76 6.92 3.06 -19.40
CA SER A 76 5.93 3.37 -20.43
C SER A 76 4.58 2.70 -20.22
N GLU A 77 4.46 1.76 -19.26
CA GLU A 77 3.28 0.91 -19.10
C GLU A 77 2.55 1.07 -17.76
N ASP A 78 3.15 1.70 -16.74
CA ASP A 78 2.55 1.74 -15.39
C ASP A 78 1.15 2.38 -15.37
N MET A 79 0.98 3.51 -16.05
CA MET A 79 -0.30 4.19 -16.22
C MET A 79 -1.29 3.41 -17.08
N MET A 80 -0.84 2.43 -17.88
CA MET A 80 -1.73 1.54 -18.64
C MET A 80 -2.48 0.58 -17.71
N PHE A 81 -1.87 0.20 -16.58
CA PHE A 81 -2.48 -0.62 -15.54
C PHE A 81 -3.33 0.23 -14.57
N ASN A 82 -4.25 1.00 -15.13
CA ASN A 82 -5.19 1.84 -14.39
C ASN A 82 -6.21 0.97 -13.62
N LEU A 83 -6.26 1.14 -12.30
CA LEU A 83 -7.09 0.31 -11.41
C LEU A 83 -8.59 0.47 -11.73
N TYR A 84 -9.04 1.65 -12.15
CA TYR A 84 -10.44 1.88 -12.54
C TYR A 84 -10.84 1.14 -13.82
N LYS A 85 -9.88 0.59 -14.56
CA LYS A 85 -10.09 -0.24 -15.76
C LYS A 85 -9.82 -1.73 -15.52
N MET A 86 -9.44 -2.11 -14.30
CA MET A 86 -9.12 -3.49 -13.91
C MET A 86 -10.08 -3.98 -12.83
N SER A 87 -10.53 -5.23 -12.95
CA SER A 87 -11.24 -5.93 -11.86
C SER A 87 -10.31 -6.16 -10.68
N HIS A 88 -10.86 -6.31 -9.47
CA HIS A 88 -10.04 -6.65 -8.32
C HIS A 88 -9.29 -7.98 -8.51
N ALA A 89 -9.87 -8.95 -9.23
CA ALA A 89 -9.19 -10.21 -9.56
C ALA A 89 -7.91 -10.00 -10.40
N GLU A 90 -7.96 -9.11 -11.40
CA GLU A 90 -6.79 -8.74 -12.21
C GLU A 90 -5.75 -7.99 -11.37
N ILE A 91 -6.20 -7.09 -10.49
CA ILE A 91 -5.34 -6.31 -9.58
C ILE A 91 -4.60 -7.24 -8.62
N LYS A 92 -5.31 -8.18 -8.00
CA LYS A 92 -4.77 -9.14 -7.02
C LYS A 92 -3.70 -10.06 -7.59
N ALA A 93 -3.64 -10.23 -8.91
CA ALA A 93 -2.63 -11.07 -9.56
C ALA A 93 -1.22 -10.45 -9.57
N PHE A 94 -1.10 -9.13 -9.37
CA PHE A 94 0.19 -8.44 -9.30
C PHE A 94 0.86 -8.66 -7.93
N ASP A 95 2.18 -8.69 -7.93
CA ASP A 95 2.98 -8.69 -6.70
C ASP A 95 3.47 -7.28 -6.43
N CYS A 96 3.02 -6.66 -5.35
CA CYS A 96 3.36 -5.30 -4.94
C CYS A 96 4.17 -5.25 -3.63
N GLY A 97 4.85 -6.33 -3.25
CA GLY A 97 5.67 -6.35 -2.04
C GLY A 97 7.02 -7.06 -2.14
N SER A 98 7.26 -7.84 -3.18
CA SER A 98 8.56 -8.51 -3.36
C SER A 98 9.65 -7.61 -3.95
N LYS A 99 9.25 -6.54 -4.66
CA LYS A 99 10.19 -5.62 -5.32
C LYS A 99 10.90 -4.75 -4.31
N GLU A 100 12.19 -4.49 -4.55
CA GLU A 100 12.97 -3.57 -3.72
C GLU A 100 12.53 -2.12 -3.95
N HIS A 101 12.14 -1.44 -2.87
CA HIS A 101 11.78 -0.04 -2.92
C HIS A 101 13.03 0.84 -2.85
N PRO A 102 13.31 1.72 -3.84
CA PRO A 102 14.57 2.48 -3.93
C PRO A 102 14.80 3.42 -2.74
N SER A 103 13.73 3.97 -2.15
CA SER A 103 13.82 4.83 -0.95
C SER A 103 13.78 4.06 0.38
N TYR A 104 13.51 2.75 0.36
CA TYR A 104 13.35 1.92 1.56
C TYR A 104 14.09 0.59 1.40
N PRO A 105 15.43 0.61 1.32
CA PRO A 105 16.23 -0.59 1.07
C PRO A 105 16.12 -1.65 2.17
N GLU A 106 15.75 -1.25 3.39
CA GLU A 106 15.55 -2.13 4.55
C GLU A 106 14.11 -2.67 4.67
N GLN A 107 13.21 -2.30 3.76
CA GLN A 107 11.83 -2.80 3.76
C GLN A 107 11.84 -4.33 3.64
N ILE A 108 11.10 -5.01 4.51
CA ILE A 108 10.92 -6.46 4.47
C ILE A 108 10.13 -6.81 3.20
N LYS A 109 10.80 -7.51 2.29
CA LYS A 109 10.22 -7.93 1.01
C LYS A 109 9.41 -9.20 1.21
N MET A 110 8.18 -9.18 0.70
CA MET A 110 7.30 -10.35 0.72
C MET A 110 6.22 -10.22 -0.34
N LYS A 111 5.78 -11.35 -0.90
CA LYS A 111 4.67 -11.34 -1.85
C LYS A 111 3.42 -10.76 -1.19
N ALA A 112 2.93 -9.68 -1.75
CA ALA A 112 1.73 -9.00 -1.26
C ALA A 112 0.95 -8.38 -2.43
N TYR A 113 -0.34 -8.19 -2.25
CA TYR A 113 -1.24 -7.59 -3.25
C TYR A 113 -2.00 -6.42 -2.62
N LYS A 114 -2.63 -5.60 -3.46
CA LYS A 114 -3.47 -4.47 -3.03
C LYS A 114 -4.81 -5.01 -2.49
N PRO A 115 -5.09 -4.94 -1.17
CA PRO A 115 -6.31 -5.53 -0.59
C PRO A 115 -7.54 -4.65 -0.90
N LEU A 116 -8.73 -5.24 -0.76
CA LEU A 116 -9.96 -4.45 -0.65
C LEU A 116 -10.07 -3.85 0.75
N LEU A 117 -10.81 -2.74 0.85
CA LEU A 117 -11.19 -2.13 2.14
C LEU A 117 -12.38 -2.84 2.78
#